data_AF-A0A7D3XLE6-F1
#
_entry.id   AF-A0A7D3XLE6-F1
#
_cell.length_a   1.000
_cell.length_b   1.000
_cell.length_c   1.000
_cell.angle_alpha   90.00
_cell.angle_beta   90.00
_cell.angle_gamma   90.00
#
_symmetry.space_group_name_H-M   'P 1'
#
loop_
_entity.id
_entity.type
_entity.pdbx_description
1 polymer ?
#
loop_
_entity_poly.entity_id
_entity_poly.type
_entity_poly.pdbx_seq_one_letter_code
_entity_poly.pdbx_strand_id
1 'polypeptide(L)'
;MPAKWTAVMVSVLVLIFSSGCSLALKQQLNGEWDLKEDNKIEKNGQKRATDITDEKRDEDEKEDPLHDTDDDDDGFDTDSYLNGNELMVSKLSVKTDERDWTEAGSDSETQDDYKIEVTTLTVDGEDADYADEVIVVQRFEGLEHDMTTKQLAQSMMDNFKKGYTGTSNWSIIEQKHNDILTELSVKDDPKVGSLFGYARFMTTDNGIYGLFYLINKEELSTEEEEKWQYLLKQANSESGITL
;
A
#
# COMPACT_ATOMS: atom_id res chain seq x y z
N MET A 1 12.64 15.61 -22.59
CA MET A 1 12.94 16.27 -21.30
C MET A 1 12.29 15.40 -20.25
N PRO A 2 13.01 14.88 -19.25
CA PRO A 2 12.37 14.10 -18.19
C PRO A 2 11.36 15.00 -17.48
N ALA A 3 10.12 14.53 -17.38
CA ALA A 3 9.03 15.28 -16.77
C ALA A 3 9.24 15.36 -15.27
N LYS A 4 8.86 16.48 -14.65
CA LYS A 4 8.88 16.72 -13.21
C LYS A 4 7.76 15.92 -12.53
N TRP A 5 7.85 14.60 -12.56
CA TRP A 5 6.72 13.75 -12.18
C TRP A 5 6.56 13.70 -10.66
N THR A 6 7.64 13.66 -9.89
CA THR A 6 7.61 13.59 -8.42
C THR A 6 7.04 14.84 -7.74
N ALA A 7 7.32 16.05 -8.21
CA ALA A 7 6.67 17.27 -7.72
C ALA A 7 5.14 17.25 -7.96
N VAL A 8 4.67 16.61 -9.04
CA VAL A 8 3.25 16.38 -9.30
C VAL A 8 2.69 15.27 -8.40
N MET A 9 3.47 14.22 -8.12
CA MET A 9 3.07 13.12 -7.20
C MET A 9 2.94 13.59 -5.75
N VAL A 10 3.95 14.30 -5.22
CA VAL A 10 3.95 14.82 -3.85
C VAL A 10 2.85 15.87 -3.69
N SER A 11 2.62 16.72 -4.69
CA SER A 11 1.51 17.69 -4.63
C SER A 11 0.13 17.01 -4.66
N VAL A 12 -0.09 15.95 -5.44
CA VAL A 12 -1.38 15.20 -5.41
C VAL A 12 -1.58 14.48 -4.07
N LEU A 13 -0.51 14.00 -3.45
CA LEU A 13 -0.54 13.34 -2.13
C LEU A 13 -0.65 14.33 -0.94
N VAL A 14 -0.22 15.59 -1.10
CA VAL A 14 -0.29 16.67 -0.09
C VAL A 14 -1.56 17.53 -0.21
N LEU A 15 -2.12 17.69 -1.41
CA LEU A 15 -3.34 18.47 -1.66
C LEU A 15 -4.60 17.92 -0.96
N ILE A 16 -4.53 16.73 -0.35
CA ILE A 16 -5.62 16.15 0.43
C ILE A 16 -5.95 17.02 1.67
N PHE A 17 -5.00 17.82 2.16
CA PHE A 17 -5.16 18.57 3.42
C PHE A 17 -4.94 20.09 3.32
N SER A 18 -4.19 20.59 2.35
CA SER A 18 -3.84 22.02 2.25
C SER A 18 -4.90 22.91 1.60
N SER A 19 -5.90 22.35 0.90
CA SER A 19 -6.91 23.14 0.16
C SER A 19 -8.33 22.99 0.70
N GLY A 20 -8.58 23.23 2.00
CA GLY A 20 -9.95 23.32 2.55
C GLY A 20 -10.81 22.05 2.41
N CYS A 21 -10.20 20.93 2.02
CA CYS A 21 -10.84 19.63 1.86
C CYS A 21 -10.94 18.85 3.17
N SER A 22 -10.37 19.32 4.30
CA SER A 22 -10.58 18.68 5.61
C SER A 22 -12.07 18.62 5.99
N LEU A 23 -12.85 19.63 5.60
CA LEU A 23 -14.31 19.61 5.76
C LEU A 23 -14.97 18.63 4.77
N ALA A 24 -14.43 18.46 3.56
CA ALA A 24 -14.93 17.50 2.58
C ALA A 24 -14.59 16.05 2.97
N LEU A 25 -13.42 15.82 3.56
CA LEU A 25 -13.02 14.54 4.15
C LEU A 25 -13.92 14.22 5.35
N LYS A 26 -14.13 15.18 6.26
CA LYS A 26 -15.09 15.05 7.38
C LYS A 26 -16.54 14.86 6.89
N GLN A 27 -16.97 15.54 5.82
CA GLN A 27 -18.31 15.37 5.24
C GLN A 27 -18.47 14.04 4.49
N GLN A 28 -17.43 13.57 3.80
CA GLN A 28 -17.43 12.27 3.13
C GLN A 28 -17.38 11.12 4.15
N LEU A 29 -16.66 11.29 5.26
CA LEU A 29 -16.65 10.39 6.41
C LEU A 29 -18.02 10.31 7.11
N ASN A 30 -18.64 11.46 7.41
CA ASN A 30 -19.94 11.52 8.10
C ASN A 30 -21.16 11.19 7.21
N GLY A 31 -21.02 11.27 5.88
CA GLY A 31 -22.15 11.18 4.95
C GLY A 31 -22.35 9.82 4.27
N GLU A 32 -21.31 8.99 4.13
CA GLU A 32 -21.36 7.85 3.20
C GLU A 32 -20.96 6.49 3.77
N TRP A 33 -20.35 6.43 4.96
CA TRP A 33 -19.78 5.18 5.48
C TRP A 33 -20.72 4.38 6.39
N ASP A 34 -21.61 5.04 7.15
CA ASP A 34 -22.63 4.36 7.98
C ASP A 34 -23.73 3.66 7.16
N LEU A 35 -23.89 3.98 5.87
CA LEU A 35 -24.96 3.42 5.02
C LEU A 35 -24.52 2.30 4.09
N LYS A 36 -23.20 2.07 3.94
CA LYS A 36 -22.66 1.06 3.02
C LYS A 36 -22.21 -0.24 3.71
N GLU A 37 -22.00 -0.24 5.03
CA GLU A 37 -21.65 -1.48 5.75
C GLU A 37 -22.85 -2.44 5.93
N ASP A 38 -24.08 -1.95 6.09
CA ASP A 38 -25.24 -2.84 6.25
C ASP A 38 -25.77 -3.45 4.94
N ASN A 39 -25.59 -2.78 3.79
CA ASN A 39 -26.23 -3.23 2.54
C ASN A 39 -25.39 -4.19 1.69
N LYS A 40 -24.10 -4.40 2.00
CA LYS A 40 -23.23 -5.27 1.20
C LYS A 40 -23.00 -6.67 1.79
N ILE A 41 -23.31 -6.87 3.08
CA ILE A 41 -23.21 -8.18 3.73
C ILE A 41 -24.48 -9.02 3.48
N GLU A 42 -25.66 -8.41 3.34
CA GLU A 42 -26.92 -9.17 3.15
C GLU A 42 -27.15 -9.74 1.73
N LYS A 43 -26.47 -9.24 0.69
CA LYS A 43 -26.75 -9.69 -0.70
C LYS A 43 -25.86 -10.82 -1.24
N ASN A 44 -24.78 -11.19 -0.56
CA ASN A 44 -23.91 -12.31 -1.00
C ASN A 44 -24.05 -13.59 -0.15
N GLY A 45 -24.86 -13.58 0.91
CA GLY A 45 -25.09 -14.75 1.77
C GLY A 45 -26.22 -15.69 1.33
N GLN A 46 -27.00 -15.35 0.30
CA GLN A 46 -28.24 -16.07 -0.04
C GLN A 46 -28.23 -16.71 -1.44
N LYS A 47 -27.16 -17.42 -1.80
CA LYS A 47 -27.16 -18.44 -2.87
C LYS A 47 -26.13 -19.55 -2.62
N ARG A 48 -26.27 -20.32 -1.54
CA ARG A 48 -25.76 -21.71 -1.45
C ARG A 48 -26.23 -22.39 -0.14
N ALA A 49 -27.49 -22.77 -0.08
CA ALA A 49 -27.96 -23.75 0.92
C ALA A 49 -29.34 -24.28 0.55
N THR A 50 -29.42 -25.19 -0.43
CA THR A 50 -30.42 -26.27 -0.47
C THR A 50 -30.08 -27.20 -1.62
N ASP A 51 -29.40 -28.31 -1.32
CA ASP A 51 -29.92 -29.64 -1.64
C ASP A 51 -29.03 -30.71 -0.99
N ILE A 52 -29.56 -31.40 0.02
CA ILE A 52 -29.08 -32.71 0.48
C ILE A 52 -30.31 -33.54 0.78
N THR A 53 -30.52 -34.62 0.03
CA THR A 53 -31.10 -35.89 0.51
C THR A 53 -30.67 -36.97 -0.50
N ASP A 54 -29.66 -37.77 -0.11
CA ASP A 54 -29.76 -39.20 0.26
C ASP A 54 -29.97 -40.15 -0.93
N GLU A 55 -28.99 -41.02 -1.20
CA GLU A 55 -29.14 -42.46 -0.95
C GLU A 55 -27.83 -43.24 -1.19
N LYS A 56 -27.70 -44.32 -0.41
CA LYS A 56 -26.60 -45.27 -0.18
C LYS A 56 -26.05 -45.96 -1.44
N ARG A 57 -24.81 -46.51 -1.36
CA ARG A 57 -24.53 -47.97 -1.24
C ARG A 57 -23.08 -48.41 -1.58
N ASP A 58 -22.50 -49.15 -0.64
CA ASP A 58 -21.53 -50.28 -0.64
C ASP A 58 -20.24 -50.35 -1.49
N GLU A 59 -19.16 -50.58 -0.73
CA GLU A 59 -18.17 -51.68 -0.83
C GLU A 59 -16.97 -51.65 -1.82
N ASP A 60 -15.83 -51.94 -1.17
CA ASP A 60 -14.68 -52.77 -1.57
C ASP A 60 -13.41 -52.19 -2.21
N GLU A 61 -12.37 -52.28 -1.36
CA GLU A 61 -11.04 -52.86 -1.59
C GLU A 61 -10.05 -52.29 -2.62
N LYS A 62 -8.90 -51.89 -2.04
CA LYS A 62 -7.52 -52.30 -2.35
C LYS A 62 -6.57 -51.33 -3.05
N GLU A 63 -5.44 -51.20 -2.34
CA GLU A 63 -4.06 -51.16 -2.81
C GLU A 63 -3.49 -49.81 -3.29
N ASP A 64 -2.64 -49.29 -2.38
CA ASP A 64 -1.48 -48.45 -2.62
C ASP A 64 -0.60 -49.03 -3.75
N PRO A 65 -0.09 -48.18 -4.65
CA PRO A 65 1.36 -48.03 -4.62
C PRO A 65 1.83 -46.58 -4.80
N LEU A 66 2.71 -46.17 -3.88
CA LEU A 66 3.98 -45.48 -4.14
C LEU A 66 4.05 -44.76 -5.50
N HIS A 67 3.87 -43.44 -5.47
CA HIS A 67 4.47 -42.60 -6.50
C HIS A 67 5.21 -41.43 -5.85
N ASP A 68 6.48 -41.36 -6.22
CA ASP A 68 7.50 -40.46 -5.71
C ASP A 68 7.02 -39.01 -5.69
N THR A 69 7.15 -38.40 -4.51
CA THR A 69 7.21 -36.96 -4.36
C THR A 69 8.54 -36.50 -4.92
N ASP A 70 8.56 -36.12 -6.20
CA ASP A 70 9.49 -35.09 -6.65
C ASP A 70 9.01 -33.78 -6.01
N ASP A 71 9.46 -33.58 -4.76
CA ASP A 71 9.60 -32.26 -4.15
C ASP A 71 10.55 -31.46 -5.05
N ASP A 72 10.01 -30.82 -6.07
CA ASP A 72 10.55 -29.56 -6.55
C ASP A 72 10.30 -28.56 -5.41
N ASP A 73 11.21 -28.61 -4.43
CA ASP A 73 11.51 -27.54 -3.50
C ASP A 73 12.18 -26.46 -4.36
N ASP A 74 11.37 -25.66 -5.06
CA ASP A 74 11.73 -24.29 -5.43
C ASP A 74 11.86 -23.49 -4.13
N GLY A 75 12.94 -23.80 -3.41
CA GLY A 75 13.52 -23.05 -2.32
C GLY A 75 13.88 -21.68 -2.84
N PHE A 76 12.86 -20.83 -2.91
CA PHE A 76 13.00 -19.42 -3.21
C PHE A 76 13.75 -18.82 -2.02
N ASP A 77 14.98 -18.39 -2.30
CA ASP A 77 15.95 -17.92 -1.32
C ASP A 77 15.52 -16.55 -0.79
N THR A 78 14.49 -16.56 0.06
CA THR A 78 13.94 -15.40 0.78
C THR A 78 14.98 -14.72 1.66
N ASP A 79 16.10 -15.41 1.93
CA ASP A 79 17.25 -14.90 2.66
C ASP A 79 18.02 -13.80 1.89
N SER A 80 17.91 -13.74 0.55
CA SER A 80 18.54 -12.69 -0.26
C SER A 80 17.95 -11.30 0.02
N TYR A 81 16.63 -11.21 0.27
CA TYR A 81 15.94 -9.96 0.59
C TYR A 81 16.19 -9.44 2.01
N LEU A 82 16.80 -10.25 2.88
CA LEU A 82 17.11 -9.87 4.27
C LEU A 82 18.27 -8.86 4.38
N ASN A 83 19.06 -8.68 3.31
CA ASN A 83 20.23 -7.79 3.29
C ASN A 83 19.92 -6.33 2.96
N GLY A 84 18.65 -5.92 3.02
CA GLY A 84 18.23 -4.54 2.77
C GLY A 84 18.71 -3.54 3.83
N ASN A 85 18.88 -2.28 3.41
CA ASN A 85 19.20 -1.18 4.32
C ASN A 85 17.98 -0.81 5.20
N GLU A 86 18.23 -0.26 6.38
CA GLU A 86 17.20 0.19 7.31
C GLU A 86 17.36 1.69 7.57
N LEU A 87 16.29 2.44 7.36
CA LEU A 87 16.27 3.90 7.49
C LEU A 87 15.16 4.31 8.44
N MET A 88 15.46 5.21 9.38
CA MET A 88 14.46 5.80 10.26
C MET A 88 13.89 7.07 9.62
N VAL A 89 12.62 7.04 9.24
CA VAL A 89 11.93 8.13 8.54
C VAL A 89 10.62 8.44 9.24
N SER A 90 10.46 9.67 9.72
CA SER A 90 9.23 10.10 10.41
C SER A 90 8.82 9.15 11.57
N LYS A 91 9.78 8.65 12.36
CA LYS A 91 9.60 7.64 13.43
C LYS A 91 9.16 6.25 12.95
N LEU A 92 9.36 5.96 11.67
CA LEU A 92 9.15 4.66 11.06
C LEU A 92 10.48 4.07 10.60
N SER A 93 10.78 2.84 11.00
CA SER A 93 11.81 2.05 10.37
C SER A 93 11.31 1.57 9.02
N VAL A 94 12.02 1.94 7.95
CA VAL A 94 11.73 1.57 6.56
C VAL A 94 12.88 0.70 6.07
N LYS A 95 12.55 -0.49 5.55
CA LYS A 95 13.50 -1.34 4.83
C LYS A 95 13.54 -0.96 3.36
N THR A 96 14.74 -0.82 2.82
CA THR A 96 15.01 -0.60 1.40
C THR A 96 15.89 -1.70 0.87
N ASP A 97 16.20 -1.69 -0.42
CA ASP A 97 17.24 -2.56 -0.94
C ASP A 97 18.66 -2.06 -0.60
N GLU A 98 19.67 -2.74 -1.14
CA GLU A 98 21.09 -2.50 -0.85
C GLU A 98 21.64 -1.17 -1.39
N ARG A 99 20.87 -0.45 -2.22
CA ARG A 99 21.28 0.86 -2.71
C ARG A 99 21.28 1.87 -1.57
N ASP A 100 22.10 2.91 -1.71
CA ASP A 100 22.18 3.98 -0.73
C ASP A 100 20.97 4.91 -0.91
N TRP A 101 19.94 4.72 -0.11
CA TRP A 101 18.75 5.58 -0.09
C TRP A 101 18.96 6.75 0.87
N THR A 102 18.65 7.96 0.44
CA THR A 102 18.77 9.18 1.24
C THR A 102 17.51 10.04 1.17
N GLU A 103 17.28 10.83 2.22
CA GLU A 103 16.23 11.85 2.21
C GLU A 103 16.55 12.92 1.15
N ALA A 104 15.62 13.10 0.22
CA ALA A 104 15.71 14.08 -0.87
C ALA A 104 14.77 15.28 -0.65
N GLY A 105 13.78 15.13 0.25
CA GLY A 105 12.90 16.21 0.67
C GLY A 105 12.02 15.81 1.84
N SER A 106 11.68 16.78 2.68
CA SER A 106 10.71 16.63 3.76
C SER A 106 9.86 17.89 3.87
N ASP A 107 8.56 17.69 4.08
CA ASP A 107 7.59 18.74 4.35
C ASP A 107 6.73 18.36 5.54
N SER A 108 6.26 19.36 6.28
CA SER A 108 5.36 19.14 7.40
C SER A 108 4.33 20.24 7.51
N GLU A 109 3.06 19.84 7.63
CA GLU A 109 1.93 20.74 7.85
C GLU A 109 1.22 20.36 9.16
N THR A 110 0.70 21.35 9.88
CA THR A 110 -0.13 21.13 11.06
C THR A 110 -1.45 21.86 10.85
N GLN A 111 -2.55 21.14 11.00
CA GLN A 111 -3.90 21.68 10.83
C GLN A 111 -4.78 21.19 11.97
N ASP A 112 -5.35 22.13 12.71
CA ASP A 112 -6.15 21.88 13.92
C ASP A 112 -5.44 20.91 14.90
N ASP A 113 -5.90 19.66 14.95
CA ASP A 113 -5.48 18.60 15.89
C ASP A 113 -4.59 17.52 15.24
N TYR A 114 -4.20 17.67 13.96
CA TYR A 114 -3.39 16.70 13.23
C TYR A 114 -2.13 17.32 12.64
N LYS A 115 -1.06 16.50 12.60
CA LYS A 115 0.20 16.81 11.94
C LYS A 115 0.44 15.83 10.80
N ILE A 116 0.81 16.38 9.65
CA ILE A 116 1.14 15.62 8.45
C ILE A 116 2.63 15.84 8.18
N GLU A 117 3.39 14.75 8.14
CA GLU A 117 4.80 14.76 7.75
C GLU A 117 4.92 13.94 6.46
N VAL A 118 5.56 14.51 5.44
CA VAL A 118 5.84 13.83 4.18
C VAL A 118 7.34 13.85 3.95
N THR A 119 7.95 12.69 3.79
CA THR A 119 9.37 12.54 3.52
C THR A 119 9.56 11.72 2.26
N THR A 120 10.40 12.20 1.35
CA THR A 120 10.74 11.53 0.10
C THR A 120 12.18 11.05 0.17
N LEU A 121 12.39 9.77 -0.15
CA LEU A 121 13.69 9.16 -0.31
C LEU A 121 13.95 8.89 -1.79
N THR A 122 15.21 9.10 -2.20
CA THR A 122 15.74 8.72 -3.52
C THR A 122 17.03 7.92 -3.33
N VAL A 123 17.49 7.28 -4.39
CA VAL A 123 18.86 6.73 -4.43
C VAL A 123 19.85 7.91 -4.41
N ASP A 124 20.95 7.78 -3.68
CA ASP A 124 21.95 8.83 -3.49
C ASP A 124 22.43 9.39 -4.84
N GLY A 125 22.51 10.71 -4.91
CA GLY A 125 22.84 11.45 -6.12
C GLY A 125 21.67 11.73 -7.08
N GLU A 126 20.46 11.20 -6.82
CA GLU A 126 19.27 11.55 -7.58
C GLU A 126 18.52 12.74 -6.98
N ASP A 127 18.17 13.71 -7.83
CA ASP A 127 17.28 14.80 -7.47
C ASP A 127 15.84 14.27 -7.42
N ALA A 128 15.11 14.57 -6.33
CA ALA A 128 13.73 14.15 -6.16
C ALA A 128 12.87 14.50 -7.38
N ASP A 129 13.03 15.67 -8.01
CA ASP A 129 12.24 16.12 -9.17
C ASP A 129 12.42 15.26 -10.43
N TYR A 130 13.50 14.47 -10.49
CA TYR A 130 13.96 13.75 -11.67
C TYR A 130 14.31 12.27 -11.43
N ALA A 131 14.23 11.80 -10.19
CA ALA A 131 14.44 10.40 -9.84
C ALA A 131 13.48 9.51 -10.62
N ASP A 132 13.94 8.36 -11.10
CA ASP A 132 13.06 7.37 -11.74
C ASP A 132 12.36 6.48 -10.71
N GLU A 133 12.82 6.50 -9.46
CA GLU A 133 12.35 5.64 -8.38
C GLU A 133 12.36 6.42 -7.06
N VAL A 134 11.27 6.35 -6.30
CA VAL A 134 11.16 7.06 -5.02
C VAL A 134 10.45 6.22 -3.97
N ILE A 135 10.78 6.47 -2.71
CA ILE A 135 9.97 6.06 -1.57
C ILE A 135 9.38 7.31 -0.93
N VAL A 136 8.08 7.33 -0.69
CA VAL A 136 7.40 8.42 0.01
C VAL A 136 6.81 7.90 1.31
N VAL A 137 7.18 8.51 2.42
CA VAL A 137 6.65 8.21 3.75
C VAL A 137 5.77 9.36 4.18
N GLN A 138 4.48 9.08 4.36
CA GLN A 138 3.53 10.02 4.93
C GLN A 138 3.15 9.56 6.32
N ARG A 139 3.20 10.47 7.30
CA ARG A 139 2.73 10.24 8.67
C ARG A 139 1.62 11.22 8.99
N PHE A 140 0.50 10.69 9.44
CA PHE A 140 -0.69 11.42 9.89
C PHE A 140 -0.83 11.20 11.40
N GLU A 141 -0.25 12.10 12.18
CA GLU A 141 -0.34 12.10 13.65
C GLU A 141 -1.67 12.73 14.09
N GLY A 142 -2.39 12.06 14.99
CA GLY A 142 -3.70 12.48 15.52
C GLY A 142 -4.89 12.05 14.64
N LEU A 143 -4.66 11.69 13.37
CA LEU A 143 -5.72 11.28 12.44
C LEU A 143 -6.35 9.93 12.83
N GLU A 144 -5.61 9.09 13.54
CA GLU A 144 -6.08 7.79 14.06
C GLU A 144 -7.26 7.89 15.02
N HIS A 145 -7.52 9.07 15.59
CA HIS A 145 -8.69 9.32 16.44
C HIS A 145 -9.98 9.54 15.65
N ASP A 146 -9.86 9.99 14.40
CA ASP A 146 -11.00 10.41 13.55
C ASP A 146 -11.22 9.45 12.37
N MET A 147 -10.20 8.69 11.96
CA MET A 147 -10.21 7.91 10.73
C MET A 147 -9.45 6.59 10.88
N THR A 148 -9.95 5.53 10.27
CA THR A 148 -9.25 4.24 10.17
C THR A 148 -8.27 4.21 9.00
N THR A 149 -7.27 3.34 9.07
CA THR A 149 -6.34 3.05 7.94
C THR A 149 -7.07 2.71 6.65
N LYS A 150 -8.18 1.96 6.74
CA LYS A 150 -9.04 1.62 5.58
C LYS A 150 -9.68 2.85 4.95
N GLN A 151 -10.20 3.77 5.76
CA GLN A 151 -10.81 5.00 5.27
C GLN A 151 -9.75 5.92 4.63
N LEU A 152 -8.56 6.02 5.22
CA LEU A 152 -7.45 6.77 4.62
C LEU A 152 -7.04 6.19 3.26
N ALA A 153 -6.79 4.88 3.20
CA ALA A 153 -6.42 4.18 1.98
C ALA A 153 -7.46 4.41 0.88
N GLN A 154 -8.76 4.23 1.18
CA GLN A 154 -9.82 4.47 0.21
C GLN A 154 -9.85 5.93 -0.28
N SER A 155 -9.71 6.90 0.64
CA SER A 155 -9.69 8.31 0.26
C SER A 155 -8.54 8.63 -0.71
N MET A 156 -7.35 8.10 -0.45
CA MET A 156 -6.21 8.26 -1.35
C MET A 156 -6.44 7.57 -2.70
N MET A 157 -6.98 6.35 -2.71
CA MET A 157 -7.34 5.64 -3.95
C MET A 157 -8.34 6.43 -4.80
N ASP A 158 -9.36 7.02 -4.17
CA ASP A 158 -10.39 7.81 -4.86
C ASP A 158 -9.81 9.11 -5.44
N ASN A 159 -8.88 9.75 -4.73
CA ASN A 159 -8.21 10.96 -5.18
C ASN A 159 -7.20 10.69 -6.30
N PHE A 160 -6.45 9.59 -6.21
CA PHE A 160 -5.53 9.17 -7.26
C PHE A 160 -6.23 8.95 -8.59
N LYS A 161 -7.36 8.23 -8.58
CA LYS A 161 -8.17 8.00 -9.80
C LYS A 161 -8.68 9.29 -10.44
N LYS A 162 -8.84 10.37 -9.66
CA LYS A 162 -9.25 11.70 -10.14
C LYS A 162 -8.07 12.58 -10.56
N GLY A 163 -6.87 12.29 -10.05
CA GLY A 163 -5.67 13.11 -10.24
C GLY A 163 -5.01 12.94 -11.61
N TYR A 164 -5.21 11.79 -12.26
CA TYR A 164 -4.60 11.47 -13.55
C TYR A 164 -5.59 11.53 -14.70
N THR A 165 -5.06 11.93 -15.85
CA THR A 165 -5.79 11.95 -17.13
C THR A 165 -5.53 10.69 -17.96
N GLY A 166 -4.47 9.95 -17.65
CA GLY A 166 -4.18 8.63 -18.21
C GLY A 166 -5.03 7.50 -17.62
N THR A 167 -4.71 6.26 -18.00
CA THR A 167 -5.33 5.06 -17.42
C THR A 167 -4.71 4.80 -16.06
N SER A 168 -5.48 4.96 -14.99
CA SER A 168 -5.03 4.71 -13.62
C SER A 168 -5.71 3.46 -13.03
N ASN A 169 -4.92 2.64 -12.35
CA ASN A 169 -5.40 1.55 -11.52
C ASN A 169 -4.87 1.70 -10.09
N TRP A 170 -5.69 1.33 -9.12
CA TRP A 170 -5.27 1.18 -7.73
C TRP A 170 -6.16 0.11 -7.09
N SER A 171 -5.54 -0.99 -6.67
CA SER A 171 -6.19 -2.17 -6.09
C SER A 171 -5.54 -2.59 -4.78
N ILE A 172 -6.35 -3.14 -3.88
CA ILE A 172 -5.89 -3.75 -2.64
C ILE A 172 -5.39 -5.16 -2.96
N ILE A 173 -4.17 -5.49 -2.55
CA ILE A 173 -3.57 -6.82 -2.71
C ILE A 173 -3.52 -7.61 -1.39
N GLU A 174 -3.42 -6.91 -0.25
CA GLU A 174 -3.53 -7.52 1.08
C GLU A 174 -4.27 -6.57 2.03
N GLN A 175 -5.17 -7.10 2.86
CA GLN A 175 -5.93 -6.31 3.84
C GLN A 175 -6.04 -7.02 5.18
N LYS A 176 -5.46 -6.40 6.20
CA LYS A 176 -5.63 -6.69 7.63
C LYS A 176 -6.28 -5.48 8.30
N HIS A 177 -6.67 -5.62 9.57
CA HIS A 177 -7.45 -4.59 10.28
C HIS A 177 -6.78 -3.20 10.27
N ASN A 178 -5.48 -3.13 10.55
CA ASN A 178 -4.69 -1.90 10.63
C ASN A 178 -3.51 -1.87 9.64
N ASP A 179 -3.56 -2.70 8.60
CA ASP A 179 -2.48 -2.84 7.61
C ASP A 179 -3.07 -3.19 6.25
N ILE A 180 -2.83 -2.36 5.25
CA ILE A 180 -3.39 -2.51 3.90
C ILE A 180 -2.25 -2.31 2.91
N LEU A 181 -1.95 -3.35 2.14
CA LEU A 181 -1.02 -3.28 1.02
C LEU A 181 -1.81 -3.18 -0.28
N THR A 182 -1.37 -2.28 -1.13
CA THR A 182 -2.03 -1.95 -2.38
C THR A 182 -1.02 -1.82 -3.51
N GLU A 183 -1.49 -2.06 -4.73
CA GLU A 183 -0.76 -1.83 -5.97
C GLU A 183 -1.42 -0.67 -6.72
N LEU A 184 -0.61 0.18 -7.34
CA LEU A 184 -1.07 1.29 -8.16
C LEU A 184 -0.28 1.40 -9.46
N SER A 185 -0.94 1.88 -10.50
CA SER A 185 -0.31 2.21 -11.77
C SER A 185 -1.00 3.36 -12.49
N VAL A 186 -0.22 4.08 -13.30
CA VAL A 186 -0.69 5.07 -14.27
C VAL A 186 -0.03 4.77 -15.59
N LYS A 187 -0.80 4.75 -16.67
CA LYS A 187 -0.30 4.61 -18.05
C LYS A 187 -0.82 5.75 -18.91
N ASP A 188 -0.02 6.15 -19.88
CA ASP A 188 -0.37 7.15 -20.89
C ASP A 188 -0.78 8.52 -20.32
N ASP A 189 -0.28 8.91 -19.14
CA ASP A 189 -0.55 10.24 -18.63
C ASP A 189 0.46 11.26 -19.20
N PRO A 190 0.00 12.36 -19.83
CA PRO A 190 0.89 13.32 -20.48
C PRO A 190 1.77 14.11 -19.52
N LYS A 191 1.47 14.12 -18.21
CA LYS A 191 2.25 14.84 -17.19
C LYS A 191 3.25 13.94 -16.49
N VAL A 192 2.84 12.73 -16.12
CA VAL A 192 3.66 11.81 -15.31
C VAL A 192 4.20 10.61 -16.09
N GLY A 193 3.77 10.40 -17.34
CA GLY A 193 4.20 9.26 -18.14
C GLY A 193 3.58 7.95 -17.64
N SER A 194 4.45 6.96 -17.38
CA SER A 194 4.08 5.66 -16.84
C SER A 194 4.58 5.56 -15.40
N LEU A 195 3.73 5.05 -14.53
CA LEU A 195 4.01 4.87 -13.11
C LEU A 195 3.55 3.48 -12.70
N PHE A 196 4.35 2.82 -11.89
CA PHE A 196 3.99 1.60 -11.20
C PHE A 196 4.47 1.68 -9.75
N GLY A 197 3.78 1.02 -8.84
CA GLY A 197 4.24 0.98 -7.47
C GLY A 197 3.29 0.31 -6.49
N TYR A 198 3.71 0.33 -5.24
CA TYR A 198 2.97 -0.22 -4.12
C TYR A 198 2.79 0.85 -3.04
N ALA A 199 1.67 0.77 -2.32
CA ALA A 199 1.46 1.58 -1.14
C ALA A 199 0.99 0.71 0.01
N ARG A 200 1.63 0.87 1.17
CA ARG A 200 1.24 0.26 2.43
C ARG A 200 0.69 1.32 3.36
N PHE A 201 -0.51 1.09 3.87
CA PHE A 201 -1.13 1.92 4.89
C PHE A 201 -1.16 1.17 6.21
N MET A 202 -0.73 1.81 7.29
CA MET A 202 -0.74 1.15 8.59
C MET A 202 -0.91 2.11 9.77
N THR A 203 -1.56 1.64 10.83
CA THR A 203 -1.65 2.38 12.10
C THR A 203 -0.56 1.93 13.05
N THR A 204 0.04 2.89 13.75
CA THR A 204 1.02 2.66 14.82
C THR A 204 0.71 3.57 16.02
N ASP A 205 1.47 3.45 17.10
CA ASP A 205 1.36 4.37 18.25
C ASP A 205 1.75 5.82 17.92
N ASN A 206 2.44 6.03 16.80
CA ASN A 206 2.86 7.35 16.33
C ASN A 206 1.90 7.96 15.30
N GLY A 207 0.79 7.30 14.98
CA GLY A 207 -0.21 7.73 14.00
C GLY A 207 -0.39 6.75 12.84
N ILE A 208 -1.14 7.18 11.82
CA ILE A 208 -1.33 6.42 10.57
C ILE A 208 -0.21 6.77 9.59
N TYR A 209 0.33 5.77 8.90
CA TYR A 209 1.33 5.91 7.86
C TYR A 209 0.79 5.52 6.50
N GLY A 210 1.25 6.22 5.47
CA GLY A 210 1.22 5.79 4.07
C GLY A 210 2.65 5.68 3.55
N LEU A 211 3.10 4.47 3.24
CA LEU A 211 4.43 4.18 2.71
C LEU A 211 4.29 3.78 1.24
N PHE A 212 4.82 4.59 0.35
CA PHE A 212 4.72 4.43 -1.09
C PHE A 212 6.08 4.07 -1.68
N TYR A 213 6.13 3.02 -2.47
CA TYR A 213 7.22 2.74 -3.40
C TYR A 213 6.71 3.03 -4.82
N LEU A 214 7.40 3.89 -5.56
CA LEU A 214 6.95 4.36 -6.87
C LEU A 214 8.11 4.34 -7.85
N ILE A 215 7.85 3.86 -9.07
CA ILE A 215 8.84 3.81 -10.14
C ILE A 215 8.22 4.29 -11.47
N ASN A 216 9.00 5.01 -12.26
CA ASN A 216 8.68 5.47 -13.60
C ASN A 216 8.82 4.32 -14.62
N LYS A 217 8.01 3.28 -14.44
CA LYS A 217 7.89 2.10 -15.31
C LYS A 217 6.43 1.73 -15.48
N GLU A 218 6.12 0.97 -16.52
CA GLU A 218 4.76 0.44 -16.72
C GLU A 218 4.42 -0.72 -15.78
N GLU A 219 5.42 -1.54 -15.47
CA GLU A 219 5.33 -2.73 -14.62
C GLU A 219 6.72 -3.09 -14.08
N LEU A 220 6.74 -3.89 -13.02
CA LEU A 220 7.94 -4.49 -12.45
C LEU A 220 8.07 -5.94 -12.93
N SER A 221 9.29 -6.47 -12.90
CA SER A 221 9.45 -7.93 -12.97
C SER A 221 8.92 -8.60 -11.71
N THR A 222 8.49 -9.87 -11.80
CA THR A 222 7.98 -10.64 -10.65
C THR A 222 8.95 -10.62 -9.46
N GLU A 223 10.25 -10.69 -9.71
CA GLU A 223 11.29 -10.60 -8.67
C GLU A 223 11.28 -9.21 -7.97
N GLU A 224 11.20 -8.12 -8.74
CA GLU A 224 11.08 -6.77 -8.19
C GLU A 224 9.77 -6.58 -7.41
N GLU A 225 8.66 -7.16 -7.89
CA GLU A 225 7.36 -7.11 -7.23
C GLU A 225 7.42 -7.78 -5.85
N GLU A 226 7.90 -9.02 -5.79
CA GLU A 226 8.04 -9.78 -4.55
C GLU A 226 8.99 -9.08 -3.58
N LYS A 227 10.13 -8.60 -4.07
CA LYS A 227 11.11 -7.83 -3.30
C LYS A 227 10.48 -6.61 -2.65
N TRP A 228 9.80 -5.76 -3.42
CA TRP A 228 9.27 -4.50 -2.88
C TRP A 228 8.05 -4.71 -1.99
N GLN A 229 7.18 -5.68 -2.29
CA GLN A 229 6.12 -6.06 -1.38
C GLN A 229 6.68 -6.59 -0.05
N TYR A 230 7.76 -7.37 -0.09
CA TYR A 230 8.44 -7.86 1.11
C TYR A 230 9.04 -6.71 1.93
N LEU A 231 9.85 -5.84 1.31
CA LEU A 231 10.50 -4.71 1.98
C LEU A 231 9.49 -3.77 2.64
N LEU A 232 8.40 -3.43 1.93
CA LEU A 232 7.34 -2.58 2.47
C LEU A 232 6.65 -3.18 3.70
N LYS A 233 6.47 -4.52 3.74
CA LYS A 233 5.86 -5.24 4.87
C LYS A 233 6.74 -5.26 6.12
N GLN A 234 8.05 -5.07 5.96
CA GLN A 234 8.98 -5.02 7.10
C GLN A 234 8.99 -3.68 7.83
N ALA A 235 8.42 -2.63 7.22
CA ALA A 235 8.35 -1.32 7.85
C ALA A 235 7.54 -1.38 9.16
N ASN A 236 8.06 -0.76 10.22
CA ASN A 236 7.46 -0.78 11.55
C ASN A 236 7.79 0.51 12.31
N SER A 237 6.92 0.91 13.24
CA SER A 237 7.28 1.98 14.18
C SER A 237 8.17 1.42 15.26
N GLU A 238 9.15 2.21 15.71
CA GLU A 238 9.78 1.96 17.00
C GLU A 238 8.78 2.27 18.12
N SER A 239 7.92 1.30 18.42
CA SER A 239 7.37 1.10 19.75
C SER A 239 7.84 -0.26 20.21
N GLY A 240 8.60 -0.26 21.30
CA GLY A 240 9.43 -1.37 21.72
C GLY A 240 8.71 -2.72 21.76
N ILE A 241 9.51 -3.74 21.52
CA ILE A 241 9.33 -5.10 22.03
C ILE A 241 8.77 -5.00 23.47
N THR A 242 7.46 -5.12 23.63
CA THR A 242 6.86 -5.51 24.90
C THR A 242 7.09 -7.01 25.01
N LEU A 243 8.24 -7.38 25.56
CA LEU A 243 8.47 -8.70 26.18
C LEU A 243 7.64 -8.82 27.45
#